data_AF-A0A1S3QLL3-F1
#
_entry.id   AF-A0A1S3QLL3-F1
#
_cell.length_a   1.000
_cell.length_b   1.000
_cell.length_c   1.000
_cell.angle_alpha   90.00
_cell.angle_beta   90.00
_cell.angle_gamma   90.00
#
_symmetry.space_group_name_H-M   'P 1'
#
loop_
_entity.id
_entity.type
_entity.pdbx_description
1 polymer ?
#
loop_
_entity_poly.entity_id
_entity_poly.type
_entity_poly.pdbx_seq_one_letter_code
_entity_poly.pdbx_strand_id
1 'polypeptide(L)'
;NGRISVTNTVEDREGSDGTPSDDVESVIPLDNKDGTVRFGWIKGVLVRCMLNIWGVMLFIRLSWVFGQAGWGLGIVVIALSCVVTTVTGLSMSAICTNGVVRGGGAYYLISRSLGPEFGGSIGLIFAFANAVAVAMYVVGFAETVVDLLKENDAIMIDELNDIRIIGCISVVLLLGISVAGMEWEAKAQIGLLIILLVAIANVFVGTGIPASTDKKSKGFFNYDAKIFMENLPPDFRDGETFFSVFAIFFPAATGILAGANISGDLKDPQDALPKGTLLAILITGVTYLGVALCVMTMVSGFGPLITAGTFSATLSSALASLVSAPKVFQALCKDNIYTALKFFAKGHGKNNEPIRGYVLTFIIAVAFIIIADLNVIAPIISNFFLASYALINFSCFHASYAKSPGWRPAYRYYNMWLSLFGAVLCCGVMFVINWWAALLTYAIEIFLYVYVTVKKP
;
A
#
# COMPACT_ATOMS: atom_id res chain seq x y z
N ASN A 1 -15.96 54.92 37.48
CA ASN A 1 -16.00 56.15 36.67
C ASN A 1 -14.67 56.40 36.00
N GLY A 2 -14.64 56.44 34.66
CA GLY A 2 -13.60 57.14 33.88
C GLY A 2 -12.56 56.29 33.14
N ARG A 3 -12.78 56.06 31.84
CA ARG A 3 -11.82 55.63 30.80
C ARG A 3 -10.70 56.67 30.57
N ILE A 4 -9.59 56.25 29.92
CA ILE A 4 -8.83 56.88 28.79
C ILE A 4 -7.67 55.89 28.47
N SER A 5 -7.63 55.11 27.38
CA SER A 5 -7.36 55.37 25.94
C SER A 5 -5.92 55.74 25.57
N VAL A 6 -5.35 54.91 24.69
CA VAL A 6 -3.98 54.84 24.13
C VAL A 6 -3.70 55.96 23.12
N THR A 7 -2.42 56.31 22.90
CA THR A 7 -1.97 56.97 21.66
C THR A 7 -0.56 56.50 21.25
N ASN A 8 -0.41 56.16 19.97
CA ASN A 8 0.85 55.82 19.27
C ASN A 8 1.47 57.07 18.61
N THR A 9 2.80 57.17 18.58
CA THR A 9 3.65 57.93 17.62
C THR A 9 5.09 57.37 17.75
N VAL A 10 5.70 56.71 16.74
CA VAL A 10 6.58 57.24 15.64
C VAL A 10 7.82 57.93 16.25
N GLU A 11 9.09 57.56 16.00
CA GLU A 11 9.87 57.40 14.76
C GLU A 11 11.28 56.83 15.10
N ASP A 12 11.97 56.13 14.19
CA ASP A 12 13.38 56.42 13.80
C ASP A 12 13.99 55.34 12.88
N ARG A 13 14.75 55.82 11.89
CA ARG A 13 15.46 55.10 10.81
C ARG A 13 16.97 55.01 11.10
N GLU A 14 17.62 54.13 10.31
CA GLU A 14 19.08 53.91 10.09
C GLU A 14 19.72 52.91 11.07
N GLY A 15 20.47 51.86 10.70
CA GLY A 15 21.01 51.35 9.44
C GLY A 15 22.31 50.58 9.76
N SER A 16 22.43 49.30 9.42
CA SER A 16 23.74 48.64 9.24
C SER A 16 23.59 47.31 8.50
N ASP A 17 24.34 47.17 7.40
CA ASP A 17 24.54 45.94 6.64
C ASP A 17 25.11 44.79 7.49
N GLY A 18 24.49 43.62 7.35
CA GLY A 18 24.97 42.34 7.85
C GLY A 18 24.34 41.22 7.02
N THR A 19 25.19 40.43 6.37
CA THR A 19 24.90 39.25 5.52
C THR A 19 23.72 38.38 5.99
N PRO A 20 22.85 37.87 5.09
CA PRO A 20 21.82 36.93 5.49
C PRO A 20 22.46 35.56 5.76
N SER A 21 22.49 35.13 7.02
CA SER A 21 22.63 33.71 7.33
C SER A 21 21.30 33.02 7.01
N ASP A 22 21.36 31.97 6.20
CA ASP A 22 20.24 31.09 5.84
C ASP A 22 19.85 30.22 7.05
N ASP A 23 19.34 30.85 8.11
CA ASP A 23 18.72 30.16 9.22
C ASP A 23 17.22 30.14 8.98
N VAL A 24 16.74 29.00 8.48
CA VAL A 24 15.31 28.68 8.33
C VAL A 24 14.67 28.68 9.72
N GLU A 25 14.23 29.86 10.15
CA GLU A 25 13.48 30.05 11.37
C GLU A 25 12.23 29.16 11.36
N SER A 26 12.04 28.53 12.50
CA SER A 26 10.91 27.71 12.89
C SER A 26 9.58 28.41 12.62
N VAL A 27 9.00 28.17 11.43
CA VAL A 27 7.60 28.49 11.16
C VAL A 27 6.75 27.61 12.06
N ILE A 28 6.26 28.20 13.16
CA ILE A 28 5.19 27.71 14.02
C ILE A 28 4.03 27.25 13.11
N PRO A 29 3.36 26.12 13.38
CA PRO A 29 2.23 25.70 12.56
C PRO A 29 1.20 26.83 12.59
N LEU A 30 0.92 27.43 11.42
CA LEU A 30 -0.25 28.26 11.26
C LEU A 30 -1.45 27.38 11.60
N ASP A 31 -2.10 27.71 12.73
CA ASP A 31 -3.42 27.20 13.04
C ASP A 31 -4.32 27.60 11.87
N ASN A 32 -4.65 26.60 11.04
CA ASN A 32 -5.44 26.83 9.86
C ASN A 32 -6.86 27.14 10.34
N LYS A 33 -7.33 28.36 10.06
CA LYS A 33 -8.70 28.84 10.34
C LYS A 33 -9.80 28.12 9.54
N ASP A 34 -9.49 27.00 8.88
CA ASP A 34 -10.48 26.14 8.27
C ASP A 34 -10.79 24.98 9.20
N GLY A 35 -12.06 24.86 9.58
CA GLY A 35 -12.64 23.81 10.43
C GLY A 35 -12.57 22.39 9.83
N THR A 36 -11.45 22.02 9.25
CA THR A 36 -11.14 20.68 8.77
C THR A 36 -10.80 19.78 9.96
N VAL A 37 -11.72 18.87 10.28
CA VAL A 37 -11.55 17.89 11.36
C VAL A 37 -10.39 16.96 10.98
N ARG A 38 -9.22 17.13 11.62
CA ARG A 38 -8.07 16.24 11.45
C ARG A 38 -8.38 14.84 11.98
N PHE A 39 -7.89 13.82 11.28
CA PHE A 39 -8.14 12.42 11.64
C PHE A 39 -7.27 11.98 12.84
N GLY A 40 -7.84 11.16 13.71
CA GLY A 40 -7.10 10.41 14.73
C GLY A 40 -6.44 9.15 14.16
N TRP A 41 -5.61 8.48 14.96
CA TRP A 41 -4.81 7.32 14.51
C TRP A 41 -5.65 6.11 14.07
N ILE A 42 -6.82 5.88 14.70
CA ILE A 42 -7.70 4.75 14.35
C ILE A 42 -8.26 4.94 12.93
N LYS A 43 -9.00 6.03 12.71
CA LYS A 43 -9.66 6.30 11.42
C LYS A 43 -8.66 6.68 10.33
N GLY A 44 -7.63 7.45 10.67
CA GLY A 44 -6.67 7.99 9.71
C GLY A 44 -5.56 7.02 9.32
N VAL A 45 -5.13 6.12 10.21
CA VAL A 45 -4.01 5.22 9.95
C VAL A 45 -4.46 3.76 9.98
N LEU A 46 -4.93 3.27 11.13
CA LEU A 46 -5.24 1.85 11.33
C LEU A 46 -6.23 1.33 10.27
N VAL A 47 -7.39 1.98 10.16
CA VAL A 47 -8.44 1.58 9.22
C VAL A 47 -7.95 1.66 7.78
N ARG A 48 -7.22 2.72 7.41
CA ARG A 48 -6.68 2.87 6.05
C ARG A 48 -5.64 1.81 5.72
N CYS A 49 -4.73 1.49 6.63
CA CYS A 49 -3.73 0.44 6.43
C CYS A 49 -4.41 -0.93 6.33
N MET A 50 -5.36 -1.26 7.22
CA MET A 50 -6.09 -2.53 7.13
C MET A 50 -6.84 -2.69 5.80
N LEU A 51 -7.48 -1.62 5.31
CA LEU A 51 -8.18 -1.62 4.02
C LEU A 51 -7.25 -1.86 2.83
N ASN A 52 -6.02 -1.35 2.89
CA ASN A 52 -5.06 -1.53 1.80
C ASN A 52 -4.28 -2.84 1.89
N ILE A 53 -4.22 -3.44 3.08
CA ILE A 53 -3.62 -4.76 3.28
C ILE A 53 -4.64 -5.85 2.91
N TRP A 54 -5.89 -5.75 3.38
CA TRP A 54 -6.97 -6.67 3.02
C TRP A 54 -7.42 -6.47 1.58
N GLY A 55 -6.66 -7.02 0.64
CA GLY A 55 -6.95 -7.00 -0.78
C GLY A 55 -7.60 -8.30 -1.29
N VAL A 56 -7.60 -8.41 -2.62
CA VAL A 56 -8.14 -9.56 -3.37
C VAL A 56 -7.64 -10.93 -2.90
N MET A 57 -6.38 -10.97 -2.47
CA MET A 57 -5.69 -12.20 -2.14
C MET A 57 -6.31 -12.92 -0.94
N LEU A 58 -7.01 -12.22 -0.03
CA LEU A 58 -7.65 -12.82 1.14
C LEU A 58 -8.73 -13.84 0.76
N PHE A 59 -9.58 -13.52 -0.20
CA PHE A 59 -10.71 -14.37 -0.58
C PHE A 59 -10.40 -15.30 -1.76
N ILE A 60 -9.63 -14.81 -2.74
CA ILE A 60 -9.44 -15.55 -3.99
C ILE A 60 -8.22 -16.47 -3.94
N ARG A 61 -7.11 -16.03 -3.34
CA ARG A 61 -5.82 -16.73 -3.47
C ARG A 61 -5.33 -17.39 -2.18
N LEU A 62 -5.88 -17.05 -1.02
CA LEU A 62 -5.45 -17.68 0.24
C LEU A 62 -5.68 -19.20 0.25
N SER A 63 -6.82 -19.66 -0.28
CA SER A 63 -7.09 -21.10 -0.42
C SER A 63 -6.10 -21.78 -1.36
N TRP A 64 -5.75 -21.13 -2.48
CA TRP A 64 -4.75 -21.63 -3.43
C TRP A 64 -3.35 -21.70 -2.83
N VAL A 65 -2.92 -20.69 -2.06
CA VAL A 65 -1.62 -20.67 -1.37
C VAL A 65 -1.48 -21.87 -0.44
N PHE A 66 -2.50 -22.14 0.38
CA PHE A 66 -2.50 -23.29 1.29
C PHE A 66 -2.70 -24.62 0.57
N GLY A 67 -3.38 -24.63 -0.58
CA GLY A 67 -3.52 -25.81 -1.43
C GLY A 67 -2.21 -26.24 -2.11
N GLN A 68 -1.31 -25.29 -2.39
CA GLN A 68 0.01 -25.55 -2.99
C GLN A 68 1.09 -25.79 -1.92
N ALA A 69 1.21 -24.87 -0.96
CA ALA A 69 2.28 -24.90 0.05
C ALA A 69 1.93 -25.80 1.26
N GLY A 70 0.71 -26.30 1.35
CA GLY A 70 0.21 -26.95 2.56
C GLY A 70 0.14 -25.99 3.75
N TRP A 71 -0.30 -26.50 4.91
CA TRP A 71 -0.37 -25.70 6.13
C TRP A 71 0.98 -25.26 6.66
N GLY A 72 1.95 -26.17 6.65
CA GLY A 72 3.27 -25.90 7.20
C GLY A 72 3.95 -24.72 6.51
N LEU A 73 4.15 -24.82 5.19
CA LEU A 73 4.80 -23.74 4.44
C LEU A 73 3.86 -22.55 4.18
N GLY A 74 2.54 -22.74 4.11
CA GLY A 74 1.59 -21.63 4.00
C GLY A 74 1.66 -20.64 5.17
N ILE A 75 1.80 -21.15 6.41
CA ILE A 75 2.04 -20.30 7.59
C ILE A 75 3.39 -19.58 7.48
N VAL A 76 4.43 -20.24 6.96
CA VAL A 76 5.74 -19.62 6.74
C VAL A 76 5.68 -18.51 5.70
N VAL A 77 4.87 -18.65 4.63
CA VAL A 77 4.64 -17.59 3.63
C VAL A 77 4.02 -16.34 4.27
N ILE A 78 3.00 -16.51 5.11
CA ILE A 78 2.38 -15.40 5.86
C ILE A 78 3.40 -14.79 6.83
N ALA A 79 4.08 -15.61 7.62
CA ALA A 79 5.03 -15.15 8.62
C ALA A 79 6.19 -14.36 7.98
N LEU A 80 6.74 -14.85 6.86
CA LEU A 80 7.79 -14.16 6.11
C LEU A 80 7.31 -12.80 5.60
N SER A 81 6.09 -12.74 5.07
CA SER A 81 5.46 -11.48 4.63
C SER A 81 5.27 -10.50 5.78
N CYS A 82 4.82 -10.98 6.95
CA CYS A 82 4.68 -10.19 8.17
C CYS A 82 6.04 -9.70 8.69
N VAL A 83 7.11 -10.50 8.60
CA VAL A 83 8.47 -10.08 8.99
C VAL A 83 8.95 -8.94 8.09
N VAL A 84 8.86 -9.10 6.76
CA VAL A 84 9.26 -8.05 5.79
C VAL A 84 8.53 -6.74 6.05
N THR A 85 7.21 -6.81 6.24
CA THR A 85 6.36 -5.63 6.44
C THR A 85 6.52 -5.01 7.82
N THR A 86 6.72 -5.81 8.87
CA THR A 86 6.99 -5.31 10.23
C THR A 86 8.33 -4.58 10.29
N VAL A 87 9.41 -5.17 9.74
CA VAL A 87 10.73 -4.53 9.71
C VAL A 87 10.65 -3.21 8.94
N THR A 88 9.96 -3.20 7.79
CA THR A 88 9.74 -1.98 7.02
C THR A 88 8.87 -0.97 7.77
N GLY A 89 7.84 -1.42 8.49
CA GLY A 89 7.01 -0.58 9.36
C GLY A 89 7.79 0.07 10.51
N LEU A 90 8.78 -0.63 11.07
CA LEU A 90 9.71 -0.06 12.07
C LEU A 90 10.63 1.00 11.46
N SER A 91 11.18 0.75 10.27
CA SER A 91 11.96 1.74 9.52
C SER A 91 11.13 2.98 9.16
N MET A 92 9.88 2.78 8.75
CA MET A 92 8.91 3.85 8.48
C MET A 92 8.60 4.66 9.75
N SER A 93 8.41 3.98 10.88
CA SER A 93 8.17 4.63 12.17
C SER A 93 9.37 5.48 12.60
N ALA A 94 10.60 5.05 12.31
CA ALA A 94 11.80 5.84 12.51
C ALA A 94 11.82 7.10 11.64
N ILE A 95 11.47 6.98 10.35
CA ILE A 95 11.33 8.13 9.43
C ILE A 95 10.30 9.13 9.97
N CYS A 96 9.11 8.65 10.37
CA CYS A 96 8.03 9.53 10.84
C CYS A 96 8.33 10.22 12.16
N THR A 97 9.21 9.67 12.98
CA THR A 97 9.63 10.28 14.26
C THR A 97 10.92 11.08 14.13
N ASN A 98 11.44 11.23 12.90
CA ASN A 98 12.62 12.03 12.61
C ASN A 98 12.24 13.44 12.14
N GLY A 99 12.28 14.41 13.05
CA GLY A 99 11.93 15.81 12.76
C GLY A 99 10.43 16.05 12.62
N VAL A 100 10.04 17.25 12.18
CA VAL A 100 8.63 17.66 12.12
C VAL A 100 7.95 17.10 10.88
N VAL A 101 6.90 16.30 11.08
CA VAL A 101 6.06 15.79 9.99
C VAL A 101 5.15 16.91 9.50
N ARG A 102 5.44 17.46 8.33
CA ARG A 102 4.56 18.42 7.63
C ARG A 102 3.64 17.70 6.65
N GLY A 103 2.56 18.35 6.25
CA GLY A 103 1.61 17.80 5.29
C GLY A 103 2.22 17.63 3.91
N GLY A 104 2.44 16.38 3.50
CA GLY A 104 2.98 16.04 2.19
C GLY A 104 2.92 14.56 1.79
N GLY A 105 2.36 13.69 2.63
CA GLY A 105 2.20 12.27 2.34
C GLY A 105 3.49 11.45 2.53
N ALA A 106 3.47 10.20 2.06
CA ALA A 106 4.57 9.25 2.27
C ALA A 106 5.87 9.68 1.58
N TYR A 107 5.80 10.19 0.35
CA TYR A 107 6.99 10.66 -0.37
C TYR A 107 7.67 11.83 0.34
N TYR A 108 6.91 12.82 0.81
CA TYR A 108 7.47 13.98 1.51
C TYR A 108 8.19 13.60 2.80
N LEU A 109 7.63 12.66 3.56
CA LEU A 109 8.26 12.11 4.76
C LEU A 109 9.61 11.48 4.44
N ILE A 110 9.67 10.65 3.40
CA ILE A 110 10.88 9.94 2.98
C ILE A 110 11.93 10.92 2.45
N SER A 111 11.56 11.83 1.54
CA SER A 111 12.53 12.73 0.89
C SER A 111 13.17 13.72 1.86
N ARG A 112 12.42 14.19 2.87
CA ARG A 112 12.94 15.14 3.87
C ARG A 112 13.80 14.49 4.94
N SER A 113 13.51 13.24 5.32
CA SER A 113 14.31 12.54 6.33
C SER A 113 15.56 11.86 5.74
N LEU A 114 15.51 11.40 4.49
CA LEU A 114 16.56 10.56 3.89
C LEU A 114 17.35 11.23 2.75
N GLY A 115 16.89 12.40 2.28
CA GLY A 115 17.50 13.13 1.18
C GLY A 115 16.83 12.88 -0.18
N PRO A 116 17.08 13.76 -1.17
CA PRO A 116 16.43 13.72 -2.47
C PRO A 116 16.81 12.50 -3.33
N GLU A 117 17.98 11.91 -3.13
CA GLU A 117 18.49 10.77 -3.91
C GLU A 117 17.71 9.50 -3.59
N PHE A 118 17.58 9.19 -2.29
CA PHE A 118 16.75 8.09 -1.82
C PHE A 118 15.27 8.40 -2.00
N GLY A 119 14.84 9.62 -1.64
CA GLY A 119 13.44 10.04 -1.76
C GLY A 119 12.91 9.96 -3.19
N GLY A 120 13.67 10.47 -4.17
CA GLY A 120 13.30 10.44 -5.58
C GLY A 120 13.23 9.02 -6.15
N SER A 121 14.17 8.15 -5.80
CA SER A 121 14.18 6.76 -6.27
C SER A 121 13.03 5.95 -5.67
N ILE A 122 12.84 6.03 -4.34
CA ILE A 122 11.74 5.37 -3.63
C ILE A 122 10.39 5.88 -4.13
N GLY A 123 10.24 7.19 -4.30
CA GLY A 123 8.98 7.80 -4.74
C GLY A 123 8.57 7.35 -6.14
N LEU A 124 9.51 7.24 -7.08
CA LEU A 124 9.21 6.84 -8.45
C LEU A 124 8.79 5.36 -8.52
N ILE A 125 9.53 4.49 -7.86
CA ILE A 125 9.24 3.05 -7.84
C ILE A 125 7.95 2.77 -7.08
N PHE A 126 7.73 3.44 -5.96
CA PHE A 126 6.49 3.30 -5.20
C PHE A 126 5.27 3.80 -5.99
N ALA A 127 5.39 4.91 -6.73
CA ALA A 127 4.32 5.38 -7.61
C ALA A 127 4.01 4.36 -8.73
N PHE A 128 5.05 3.78 -9.34
CA PHE A 128 4.90 2.75 -10.35
C PHE A 128 4.27 1.46 -9.78
N ALA A 129 4.73 1.00 -8.61
CA ALA A 129 4.19 -0.16 -7.92
C ALA A 129 2.68 -0.02 -7.65
N ASN A 130 2.25 1.15 -7.14
CA ASN A 130 0.84 1.43 -6.95
C ASN A 130 0.07 1.50 -8.27
N ALA A 131 0.65 2.03 -9.34
CA ALA A 131 0.00 2.07 -10.66
C ALA A 131 -0.25 0.67 -11.23
N VAL A 132 0.72 -0.24 -11.09
CA VAL A 132 0.55 -1.66 -11.48
C VAL A 132 -0.41 -2.37 -10.53
N ALA A 133 -0.41 -2.05 -9.24
CA ALA A 133 -1.33 -2.63 -8.26
C ALA A 133 -2.80 -2.37 -8.59
N VAL A 134 -3.14 -1.20 -9.17
CA VAL A 134 -4.50 -0.93 -9.69
C VAL A 134 -4.93 -2.04 -10.65
N ALA A 135 -4.06 -2.44 -11.58
CA ALA A 135 -4.36 -3.48 -12.55
C ALA A 135 -4.64 -4.83 -11.87
N MET A 136 -3.81 -5.26 -10.92
CA MET A 136 -4.01 -6.52 -10.21
C MET A 136 -5.34 -6.56 -9.45
N TYR A 137 -5.68 -5.50 -8.73
CA TYR A 137 -6.95 -5.45 -7.99
C TYR A 137 -8.16 -5.46 -8.93
N VAL A 138 -8.07 -4.75 -10.06
CA VAL A 138 -9.13 -4.72 -11.07
C VAL A 138 -9.25 -6.04 -11.82
N VAL A 139 -8.15 -6.69 -12.17
CA VAL A 139 -8.14 -8.03 -12.79
C VAL A 139 -8.75 -9.04 -11.84
N GLY A 140 -8.39 -9.00 -10.55
CA GLY A 140 -8.98 -9.89 -9.56
C GLY A 140 -10.47 -9.65 -9.31
N PHE A 141 -10.93 -8.40 -9.40
CA PHE A 141 -12.37 -8.09 -9.45
C PHE A 141 -13.03 -8.70 -10.69
N ALA A 142 -12.43 -8.50 -11.86
CA ALA A 142 -12.96 -8.98 -13.13
C ALA A 142 -13.02 -10.52 -13.20
N GLU A 143 -12.00 -11.23 -12.68
CA GLU A 143 -12.00 -12.69 -12.53
C GLU A 143 -13.22 -13.16 -11.72
N THR A 144 -13.49 -12.53 -10.56
CA THR A 144 -14.68 -12.89 -9.76
C THR A 144 -15.98 -12.60 -10.49
N VAL A 145 -16.07 -11.51 -11.27
CA VAL A 145 -17.28 -11.22 -12.05
C VAL A 145 -17.47 -12.26 -13.18
N VAL A 146 -16.39 -12.65 -13.86
CA VAL A 146 -16.44 -13.67 -14.92
C VAL A 146 -16.81 -15.03 -14.36
N ASP A 147 -16.30 -15.41 -13.20
CA ASP A 147 -16.71 -16.64 -12.51
C ASP A 147 -18.22 -16.66 -12.24
N LEU A 148 -18.80 -15.54 -11.79
CA LEU A 148 -20.26 -15.42 -11.61
C LEU A 148 -21.01 -15.47 -12.94
N LEU A 149 -20.48 -14.87 -14.00
CA LEU A 149 -21.09 -14.95 -15.34
C LEU A 149 -21.11 -16.39 -15.84
N LYS A 150 -20.02 -17.13 -15.60
CA LYS A 150 -19.90 -18.55 -15.93
C LYS A 150 -20.89 -19.41 -15.14
N GLU A 151 -21.06 -19.15 -13.85
CA GLU A 151 -22.07 -19.84 -13.03
C GLU A 151 -23.51 -19.60 -13.50
N ASN A 152 -23.78 -18.50 -14.21
CA ASN A 152 -25.10 -18.12 -14.72
C ASN A 152 -25.23 -18.29 -16.25
N ASP A 153 -24.31 -19.02 -16.91
CA ASP A 153 -24.28 -19.23 -18.37
C ASP A 153 -24.38 -17.93 -19.20
N ALA A 154 -23.78 -16.85 -18.70
CA ALA A 154 -23.85 -15.49 -19.24
C ALA A 154 -22.49 -14.95 -19.75
N ILE A 155 -21.58 -15.85 -20.17
CA ILE A 155 -20.31 -15.49 -20.79
C ILE A 155 -20.56 -14.65 -22.06
N MET A 156 -19.84 -13.54 -22.20
CA MET A 156 -20.05 -12.59 -23.31
C MET A 156 -19.29 -13.03 -24.57
N ILE A 157 -18.00 -13.34 -24.43
CA ILE A 157 -17.14 -13.77 -25.54
C ILE A 157 -16.34 -15.01 -25.14
N ASP A 158 -15.41 -14.86 -24.21
CA ASP A 158 -14.57 -15.91 -23.64
C ASP A 158 -14.01 -15.45 -22.29
N GLU A 159 -13.61 -16.38 -21.43
CA GLU A 159 -13.20 -16.06 -20.05
C GLU A 159 -12.07 -15.02 -20.00
N LEU A 160 -11.06 -15.14 -20.87
CA LEU A 160 -9.91 -14.26 -20.88
C LEU A 160 -10.27 -12.84 -21.35
N ASN A 161 -11.01 -12.73 -22.46
CA ASN A 161 -11.42 -11.44 -23.01
C ASN A 161 -12.51 -10.77 -22.17
N ASP A 162 -13.36 -11.53 -21.50
CA ASP A 162 -14.35 -10.99 -20.57
C ASP A 162 -13.66 -10.34 -19.36
N ILE A 163 -12.58 -10.95 -18.82
CA ILE A 163 -11.74 -10.34 -17.77
C ILE A 163 -11.17 -8.99 -18.25
N ARG A 164 -10.66 -8.93 -19.49
CA ARG A 164 -10.12 -7.69 -20.08
C ARG A 164 -11.18 -6.61 -20.22
N ILE A 165 -12.35 -6.96 -20.73
CA ILE A 165 -13.46 -6.02 -20.97
C ILE A 165 -13.98 -5.48 -19.64
N ILE A 166 -14.29 -6.36 -18.69
CA ILE A 166 -14.78 -5.97 -17.36
C ILE A 166 -13.73 -5.15 -16.63
N GLY A 167 -12.45 -5.55 -16.71
CA GLY A 167 -11.35 -4.80 -16.12
C GLY A 167 -11.22 -3.38 -16.68
N CYS A 168 -11.25 -3.23 -18.00
CA CYS A 168 -11.20 -1.92 -18.67
C CYS A 168 -12.39 -1.03 -18.33
N ILE A 169 -13.61 -1.58 -18.28
CA ILE A 169 -14.80 -0.82 -17.86
C ILE A 169 -14.65 -0.38 -16.40
N SER A 170 -14.21 -1.29 -15.53
CA SER A 170 -14.07 -1.03 -14.10
C SER A 170 -13.05 0.06 -13.80
N VAL A 171 -11.88 0.03 -14.45
CA VAL A 171 -10.84 1.05 -14.23
C VAL A 171 -11.25 2.44 -14.75
N VAL A 172 -12.07 2.51 -15.81
CA VAL A 172 -12.68 3.78 -16.28
C VAL A 172 -13.65 4.33 -15.23
N LEU A 173 -14.51 3.49 -14.65
CA LEU A 173 -15.43 3.90 -13.60
C LEU A 173 -14.69 4.37 -12.33
N LEU A 174 -13.67 3.63 -11.91
CA LEU A 174 -12.83 3.99 -10.77
C LEU A 174 -12.11 5.33 -11.00
N LEU A 175 -11.59 5.56 -12.20
CA LEU A 175 -10.99 6.85 -12.57
C LEU A 175 -12.01 7.99 -12.47
N GLY A 176 -13.24 7.77 -12.92
CA GLY A 176 -14.35 8.73 -12.76
C GLY A 176 -14.59 9.10 -11.30
N ILE A 177 -14.61 8.10 -10.41
CA ILE A 177 -14.76 8.31 -8.95
C ILE A 177 -13.57 9.10 -8.38
N SER A 178 -12.34 8.74 -8.76
CA SER A 178 -11.13 9.44 -8.28
C SER A 178 -11.08 10.90 -8.72
N VAL A 179 -11.53 11.22 -9.94
CA VAL A 179 -11.51 12.59 -10.48
C VAL A 179 -12.68 13.44 -9.95
N ALA A 180 -13.81 12.83 -9.60
CA ALA A 180 -14.98 13.54 -9.03
C ALA A 180 -14.72 14.15 -7.65
N GLY A 181 -13.68 13.70 -6.93
CA GLY A 181 -13.14 14.35 -5.74
C GLY A 181 -12.98 13.44 -4.51
N MET A 182 -12.04 13.81 -3.63
CA MET A 182 -11.64 13.01 -2.45
C MET A 182 -12.77 12.70 -1.45
N GLU A 183 -13.83 13.51 -1.39
CA GLU A 183 -14.95 13.27 -0.48
C GLU A 183 -15.73 12.00 -0.84
N TRP A 184 -15.96 11.78 -2.14
CA TRP A 184 -16.66 10.59 -2.63
C TRP A 184 -15.81 9.33 -2.43
N GLU A 185 -14.51 9.43 -2.68
CA GLU A 185 -13.54 8.37 -2.40
C GLU A 185 -13.59 7.93 -0.92
N ALA A 186 -13.50 8.88 0.01
CA ALA A 186 -13.49 8.59 1.44
C ALA A 186 -14.81 7.96 1.92
N LYS A 187 -15.96 8.44 1.40
CA LYS A 187 -17.28 7.86 1.70
C LYS A 187 -17.40 6.44 1.14
N ALA A 188 -16.95 6.21 -0.10
CA ALA A 188 -16.96 4.90 -0.73
C ALA A 188 -16.10 3.89 0.06
N GLN A 189 -14.87 4.27 0.44
CA GLN A 189 -13.97 3.41 1.24
C GLN A 189 -14.60 2.96 2.57
N ILE A 190 -15.36 3.83 3.25
CA ILE A 190 -16.05 3.46 4.50
C ILE A 190 -17.17 2.44 4.24
N GLY A 191 -17.98 2.65 3.19
CA GLY A 191 -19.03 1.70 2.83
C GLY A 191 -18.48 0.33 2.46
N LEU A 192 -17.42 0.31 1.65
CA LEU A 192 -16.70 -0.91 1.27
C LEU A 192 -16.11 -1.62 2.51
N LEU A 193 -15.48 -0.88 3.44
CA LEU A 193 -14.96 -1.46 4.68
C LEU A 193 -16.01 -2.26 5.46
N ILE A 194 -17.22 -1.71 5.61
CA ILE A 194 -18.28 -2.38 6.37
C ILE A 194 -18.64 -3.71 5.70
N ILE A 195 -18.80 -3.72 4.38
CA ILE A 195 -19.08 -4.94 3.61
C ILE A 195 -17.96 -5.97 3.79
N LEU A 196 -16.69 -5.51 3.74
CA LEU A 196 -15.53 -6.37 3.92
C LEU A 196 -15.49 -7.01 5.31
N LEU A 197 -15.70 -6.22 6.37
CA LEU A 197 -15.72 -6.73 7.75
C LEU A 197 -16.85 -7.74 7.96
N VAL A 198 -18.03 -7.48 7.40
CA VAL A 198 -19.17 -8.40 7.46
C VAL A 198 -18.88 -9.70 6.70
N ALA A 199 -18.19 -9.62 5.55
CA ALA A 199 -17.75 -10.80 4.80
C ALA A 199 -16.71 -11.64 5.55
N ILE A 200 -15.72 -10.99 6.19
CA ILE A 200 -14.74 -11.67 7.04
C ILE A 200 -15.44 -12.37 8.22
N ALA A 201 -16.36 -11.68 8.91
CA ALA A 201 -17.12 -12.27 10.00
C ALA A 201 -17.97 -13.48 9.52
N ASN A 202 -18.55 -13.42 8.32
CA ASN A 202 -19.32 -14.50 7.72
C ASN A 202 -18.49 -15.76 7.41
N VAL A 203 -17.19 -15.61 7.13
CA VAL A 203 -16.26 -16.76 7.05
C VAL A 203 -16.20 -17.49 8.39
N PHE A 204 -15.94 -16.75 9.47
CA PHE A 204 -15.83 -17.34 10.80
C PHE A 204 -17.14 -17.96 11.29
N VAL A 205 -18.28 -17.29 11.09
CA VAL A 205 -19.62 -17.83 11.41
C VAL A 205 -19.89 -19.11 10.62
N GLY A 206 -19.49 -19.12 9.34
CA GLY A 206 -19.65 -20.25 8.45
C GLY A 206 -18.99 -21.54 8.95
N THR A 207 -17.85 -21.43 9.63
CA THR A 207 -17.15 -22.60 10.20
C THR A 207 -17.95 -23.37 11.26
N GLY A 208 -18.89 -22.68 11.94
CA GLY A 208 -19.78 -23.29 12.93
C GLY A 208 -20.99 -24.01 12.33
N ILE A 209 -21.24 -23.85 11.03
CA ILE A 209 -22.39 -24.44 10.34
C ILE A 209 -21.98 -25.79 9.73
N PRO A 210 -22.70 -26.90 10.00
CA PRO A 210 -22.41 -28.19 9.39
C PRO A 210 -22.51 -28.14 7.85
N ALA A 211 -21.54 -28.74 7.15
CA ALA A 211 -21.55 -28.81 5.69
C ALA A 211 -22.75 -29.62 5.18
N SER A 212 -23.55 -28.98 4.32
CA SER A 212 -24.60 -29.62 3.55
C SER A 212 -24.02 -30.62 2.54
N THR A 213 -24.85 -31.52 2.01
CA THR A 213 -24.43 -32.53 1.03
C THR A 213 -23.77 -31.94 -0.21
N ASP A 214 -24.24 -30.78 -0.69
CA ASP A 214 -23.64 -30.04 -1.82
C ASP A 214 -22.25 -29.45 -1.48
N LYS A 215 -22.01 -29.11 -0.21
CA LYS A 215 -20.71 -28.56 0.20
C LYS A 215 -19.68 -29.68 0.38
N LYS A 216 -20.13 -30.86 0.82
CA LYS A 216 -19.28 -32.05 0.89
C LYS A 216 -18.83 -32.54 -0.49
N SER A 217 -19.67 -32.45 -1.52
CA SER A 217 -19.25 -32.79 -2.89
C SER A 217 -18.21 -31.83 -3.47
N LYS A 218 -18.17 -30.59 -2.97
CA LYS A 218 -17.18 -29.56 -3.33
C LYS A 218 -15.90 -29.60 -2.46
N GLY A 219 -15.78 -30.59 -1.56
CA GLY A 219 -14.58 -30.80 -0.74
C GLY A 219 -14.61 -30.13 0.64
N PHE A 220 -15.75 -29.60 1.09
CA PHE A 220 -15.87 -28.97 2.40
C PHE A 220 -16.42 -29.94 3.45
N PHE A 221 -15.62 -30.25 4.48
CA PHE A 221 -15.94 -31.30 5.46
C PHE A 221 -15.95 -30.83 6.93
N ASN A 222 -16.06 -29.52 7.19
CA ASN A 222 -15.88 -28.92 8.53
C ASN A 222 -14.50 -29.29 9.13
N TYR A 223 -14.29 -29.04 10.42
CA TYR A 223 -13.02 -29.34 11.09
C TYR A 223 -12.84 -30.86 11.21
N ASP A 224 -12.01 -31.43 10.34
CA ASP A 224 -11.60 -32.83 10.39
C ASP A 224 -10.07 -32.93 10.54
N ALA A 225 -9.63 -33.67 11.55
CA ALA A 225 -8.21 -33.81 11.88
C ALA A 225 -7.42 -34.61 10.82
N LYS A 226 -8.07 -35.53 10.08
CA LYS A 226 -7.41 -36.29 9.02
C LYS A 226 -7.12 -35.39 7.83
N ILE A 227 -8.10 -34.58 7.43
CA ILE A 227 -7.93 -33.61 6.34
C ILE A 227 -6.86 -32.58 6.72
N PHE A 228 -6.80 -32.15 7.98
CA PHE A 228 -5.70 -31.29 8.48
C PHE A 228 -4.33 -31.93 8.27
N MET A 229 -4.17 -33.19 8.68
CA MET A 229 -2.89 -33.90 8.57
C MET A 229 -2.51 -34.20 7.12
N GLU A 230 -3.48 -34.48 6.25
CA GLU A 230 -3.28 -34.70 4.82
C GLU A 230 -2.83 -33.42 4.10
N ASN A 231 -3.33 -32.25 4.52
CA ASN A 231 -2.95 -30.96 3.93
C ASN A 231 -1.75 -30.29 4.63
N LEU A 232 -1.13 -30.96 5.62
CA LEU A 232 0.02 -30.43 6.34
C LEU A 232 1.27 -30.28 5.44
N PRO A 233 1.68 -31.29 4.66
CA PRO A 233 2.83 -31.18 3.75
C PRO A 233 2.50 -30.35 2.49
N PRO A 234 3.51 -29.73 1.87
CA PRO A 234 3.34 -29.05 0.58
C PRO A 234 3.10 -30.04 -0.55
N ASP A 235 2.30 -29.60 -1.54
CA ASP A 235 2.02 -30.30 -2.79
C ASP A 235 2.02 -29.28 -3.94
N PHE A 236 3.22 -28.88 -4.37
CA PHE A 236 3.38 -27.90 -5.44
C PHE A 236 3.05 -28.52 -6.81
N ARG A 237 2.10 -27.91 -7.52
CA ARG A 237 1.59 -28.31 -8.83
C ARG A 237 1.94 -27.25 -9.87
N ASP A 238 1.80 -27.60 -11.15
CA ASP A 238 1.92 -26.65 -12.27
C ASP A 238 3.28 -25.92 -12.37
N GLY A 239 4.33 -26.50 -11.80
CA GLY A 239 5.67 -25.91 -11.76
C GLY A 239 5.84 -24.82 -10.70
N GLU A 240 4.86 -24.67 -9.81
CA GLU A 240 4.96 -23.75 -8.68
C GLU A 240 6.04 -24.19 -7.67
N THR A 241 6.55 -23.22 -6.93
CA THR A 241 7.57 -23.38 -5.90
C THR A 241 7.19 -22.54 -4.69
N PHE A 242 7.90 -22.74 -3.57
CA PHE A 242 7.68 -21.91 -2.38
C PHE A 242 7.76 -20.40 -2.68
N PHE A 243 8.74 -19.97 -3.47
CA PHE A 243 8.95 -18.55 -3.75
C PHE A 243 8.00 -17.98 -4.81
N SER A 244 7.49 -18.78 -5.74
CA SER A 244 6.43 -18.33 -6.66
C SER A 244 5.11 -18.16 -5.93
N VAL A 245 4.74 -19.10 -5.04
CA VAL A 245 3.58 -18.96 -4.15
C VAL A 245 3.73 -17.75 -3.23
N PHE A 246 4.92 -17.54 -2.66
CA PHE A 246 5.22 -16.32 -1.90
C PHE A 246 5.06 -15.06 -2.76
N ALA A 247 5.54 -15.04 -4.00
CA ALA A 247 5.44 -13.88 -4.89
C ALA A 247 3.99 -13.55 -5.24
N ILE A 248 3.12 -14.55 -5.33
CA ILE A 248 1.68 -14.35 -5.54
C ILE A 248 1.01 -13.86 -4.26
N PHE A 249 1.43 -14.36 -3.08
CA PHE A 249 0.85 -13.94 -1.80
C PHE A 249 1.32 -12.55 -1.34
N PHE A 250 2.58 -12.19 -1.56
CA PHE A 250 3.21 -10.99 -0.97
C PHE A 250 2.45 -9.67 -1.20
N PRO A 251 1.78 -9.41 -2.35
CA PRO A 251 0.98 -8.20 -2.53
C PRO A 251 -0.13 -8.08 -1.47
N ALA A 252 -0.62 -9.20 -0.92
CA ALA A 252 -1.59 -9.25 0.19
C ALA A 252 -1.07 -8.66 1.51
N ALA A 253 0.25 -8.55 1.67
CA ALA A 253 0.87 -7.95 2.86
C ALA A 253 1.31 -6.50 2.62
N THR A 254 1.20 -6.00 1.39
CA THR A 254 1.57 -4.62 1.04
C THR A 254 0.51 -3.62 1.53
N GLY A 255 0.67 -2.32 1.22
CA GLY A 255 -0.29 -1.30 1.64
C GLY A 255 -0.02 -0.67 3.01
N ILE A 256 1.07 -1.04 3.69
CA ILE A 256 1.45 -0.49 5.02
C ILE A 256 1.72 1.03 5.01
N LEU A 257 1.98 1.62 3.84
CA LEU A 257 2.23 3.06 3.65
C LEU A 257 0.95 3.88 3.42
N ALA A 258 -0.23 3.25 3.39
CA ALA A 258 -1.49 3.94 3.13
C ALA A 258 -1.80 5.04 4.15
N GLY A 259 -1.50 4.82 5.44
CA GLY A 259 -1.65 5.83 6.47
C GLY A 259 -0.70 7.02 6.30
N ALA A 260 0.52 6.76 5.82
CA ALA A 260 1.53 7.81 5.59
C ALA A 260 1.14 8.75 4.44
N ASN A 261 0.34 8.28 3.48
CA ASN A 261 -0.13 9.10 2.35
C ASN A 261 -1.02 10.29 2.77
N ILE A 262 -1.68 10.21 3.93
CA ILE A 262 -2.52 11.29 4.48
C ILE A 262 -1.90 11.92 5.73
N SER A 263 -0.57 11.87 5.87
CA SER A 263 0.15 12.38 7.04
C SER A 263 -0.18 13.85 7.38
N GLY A 264 -0.53 14.67 6.38
CA GLY A 264 -0.94 16.06 6.59
C GLY A 264 -2.32 16.25 7.22
N ASP A 265 -3.19 15.25 7.14
CA ASP A 265 -4.56 15.30 7.62
C ASP A 265 -4.71 14.69 9.03
N LEU A 266 -3.61 14.18 9.60
CA LEU A 266 -3.59 13.58 10.94
C LEU A 266 -3.38 14.64 12.02
N LYS A 267 -4.03 14.44 13.18
CA LYS A 267 -3.86 15.33 14.35
C LYS A 267 -2.43 15.31 14.88
N ASP A 268 -1.87 14.11 15.02
CA ASP A 268 -0.48 13.87 15.42
C ASP A 268 0.10 12.72 14.58
N PRO A 269 0.83 13.02 13.49
CA PRO A 269 1.37 11.99 12.61
C PRO A 269 2.48 11.14 13.26
N GLN A 270 3.29 11.74 14.15
CA GLN A 270 4.45 11.09 14.74
C GLN A 270 4.03 9.96 15.70
N ASP A 271 2.94 10.16 16.43
CA ASP A 271 2.36 9.15 17.31
C ASP A 271 1.40 8.20 16.57
N ALA A 272 0.58 8.74 15.64
CA ALA A 272 -0.46 7.97 14.96
C ALA A 272 0.10 6.92 13.99
N LEU A 273 1.12 7.29 13.19
CA LEU A 273 1.62 6.44 12.12
C LEU A 273 2.26 5.14 12.62
N PRO A 274 3.16 5.16 13.63
CA PRO A 274 3.74 3.93 14.17
C PRO A 274 2.69 3.01 14.79
N LYS A 275 1.77 3.55 15.60
CA LYS A 275 0.72 2.76 16.28
C LYS A 275 -0.24 2.14 15.28
N GLY A 276 -0.77 2.94 14.37
CA GLY A 276 -1.76 2.47 13.40
C GLY A 276 -1.18 1.47 12.41
N THR A 277 0.04 1.68 11.93
CA THR A 277 0.66 0.81 10.93
C THR A 277 1.05 -0.55 11.51
N LEU A 278 1.76 -0.58 12.64
CA LEU A 278 2.20 -1.84 13.24
C LEU A 278 1.03 -2.67 13.77
N LEU A 279 0.02 -2.02 14.35
CA LEU A 279 -1.20 -2.71 14.77
C LEU A 279 -2.00 -3.23 13.56
N ALA A 280 -2.05 -2.49 12.44
CA ALA A 280 -2.67 -2.97 11.21
C ALA A 280 -1.97 -4.24 10.68
N ILE A 281 -0.63 -4.25 10.64
CA ILE A 281 0.15 -5.43 10.22
C ILE A 281 -0.17 -6.63 11.13
N LEU A 282 -0.21 -6.42 12.45
CA LEU A 282 -0.53 -7.48 13.41
C LEU A 282 -1.95 -8.03 13.20
N ILE A 283 -2.97 -7.15 13.16
CA ILE A 283 -4.37 -7.55 13.00
C ILE A 283 -4.58 -8.28 11.68
N THR A 284 -4.03 -7.75 10.59
CA THR A 284 -4.17 -8.35 9.26
C THR A 284 -3.43 -9.68 9.17
N GLY A 285 -2.22 -9.79 9.71
CA GLY A 285 -1.47 -11.06 9.79
C GLY A 285 -2.21 -12.14 10.59
N VAL A 286 -2.78 -11.78 11.75
CA VAL A 286 -3.63 -12.69 12.54
C VAL A 286 -4.90 -13.05 11.78
N THR A 287 -5.49 -12.11 11.05
CA THR A 287 -6.68 -12.36 10.22
C THR A 287 -6.34 -13.34 9.08
N TYR A 288 -5.21 -13.18 8.39
CA TYR A 288 -4.76 -14.12 7.36
C TYR A 288 -4.55 -15.52 7.92
N LEU A 289 -3.91 -15.66 9.09
CA LEU A 289 -3.74 -16.96 9.75
C LEU A 289 -5.09 -17.56 10.20
N GLY A 290 -5.99 -16.74 10.74
CA GLY A 290 -7.31 -17.17 11.17
C GLY A 290 -8.18 -17.63 10.00
N VAL A 291 -8.23 -16.86 8.92
CA VAL A 291 -8.97 -17.23 7.70
C VAL A 291 -8.32 -18.45 7.05
N ALA A 292 -6.98 -18.52 7.03
CA ALA A 292 -6.26 -19.70 6.58
C ALA A 292 -6.77 -20.93 7.34
N LEU A 293 -6.74 -20.91 8.69
CA LEU A 293 -7.28 -21.95 9.60
C LEU A 293 -8.71 -22.39 9.24
N CYS A 294 -9.52 -21.46 8.75
CA CYS A 294 -10.89 -21.73 8.31
C CYS A 294 -10.99 -22.34 6.89
N VAL A 295 -9.98 -22.21 6.01
CA VAL A 295 -10.02 -22.64 4.59
C VAL A 295 -10.49 -24.09 4.42
N MET A 296 -10.02 -25.03 5.26
CA MET A 296 -10.44 -26.44 5.19
C MET A 296 -11.90 -26.69 5.57
N THR A 297 -12.52 -25.73 6.25
CA THR A 297 -13.90 -25.82 6.71
C THR A 297 -14.88 -25.02 5.87
N MET A 298 -14.38 -24.27 4.88
CA MET A 298 -15.05 -23.13 4.22
C MET A 298 -16.41 -23.47 3.62
N VAL A 299 -17.38 -23.55 4.50
CA VAL A 299 -18.73 -23.17 4.24
C VAL A 299 -18.82 -21.74 4.71
N SER A 300 -18.63 -20.74 3.85
CA SER A 300 -19.16 -19.41 4.19
C SER A 300 -20.65 -19.56 4.50
N GLY A 301 -21.14 -18.93 5.58
CA GLY A 301 -22.54 -19.07 5.98
C GLY A 301 -23.49 -18.66 4.85
N PHE A 302 -23.16 -17.55 4.19
CA PHE A 302 -23.83 -17.06 3.00
C PHE A 302 -22.83 -16.72 1.88
N GLY A 303 -22.87 -17.46 0.77
CA GLY A 303 -21.94 -17.34 -0.36
C GLY A 303 -21.91 -15.95 -1.02
N PRO A 304 -23.07 -15.33 -1.35
CA PRO A 304 -23.11 -14.01 -1.97
C PRO A 304 -22.42 -12.91 -1.15
N LEU A 305 -22.33 -13.07 0.16
CA LEU A 305 -21.64 -12.12 1.03
C LEU A 305 -20.11 -12.20 0.90
N ILE A 306 -19.55 -13.38 0.58
CA ILE A 306 -18.12 -13.51 0.26
C ILE A 306 -17.82 -12.83 -1.08
N THR A 307 -18.70 -13.00 -2.07
CA THR A 307 -18.60 -12.31 -3.34
C THR A 307 -18.65 -10.79 -3.16
N ALA A 308 -19.61 -10.29 -2.36
CA ALA A 308 -19.70 -8.87 -2.02
C ALA A 308 -18.45 -8.37 -1.26
N GLY A 309 -17.92 -9.18 -0.34
CA GLY A 309 -16.66 -8.91 0.36
C GLY A 309 -15.46 -8.84 -0.58
N THR A 310 -15.41 -9.72 -1.57
CA THR A 310 -14.36 -9.78 -2.60
C THR A 310 -14.41 -8.53 -3.48
N PHE A 311 -15.59 -8.15 -3.97
CA PHE A 311 -15.78 -6.89 -4.70
C PHE A 311 -15.39 -5.68 -3.87
N SER A 312 -15.73 -5.71 -2.58
CA SER A 312 -15.36 -4.64 -1.69
C SER A 312 -13.85 -4.50 -1.49
N ALA A 313 -13.15 -5.61 -1.24
CA ALA A 313 -11.69 -5.63 -1.05
C ALA A 313 -10.94 -5.18 -2.32
N THR A 314 -11.35 -5.69 -3.49
CA THR A 314 -10.71 -5.37 -4.77
C THR A 314 -10.93 -3.92 -5.17
N LEU A 315 -12.18 -3.44 -5.18
CA LEU A 315 -12.50 -2.07 -5.61
C LEU A 315 -11.95 -1.02 -4.65
N SER A 316 -11.97 -1.27 -3.34
CA SER A 316 -11.40 -0.33 -2.36
C SER A 316 -9.88 -0.20 -2.50
N SER A 317 -9.17 -1.32 -2.65
CA SER A 317 -7.71 -1.34 -2.84
C SER A 317 -7.28 -0.75 -4.20
N ALA A 318 -8.05 -1.03 -5.26
CA ALA A 318 -7.85 -0.43 -6.58
C ALA A 318 -8.02 1.10 -6.51
N LEU A 319 -9.11 1.57 -5.90
CA LEU A 319 -9.39 3.01 -5.75
C LEU A 319 -8.30 3.71 -4.93
N ALA A 320 -7.88 3.11 -3.81
CA ALA A 320 -6.83 3.66 -2.97
C ALA A 320 -5.47 3.76 -3.71
N SER A 321 -5.12 2.73 -4.49
CA SER A 321 -3.88 2.73 -5.29
C SER A 321 -3.95 3.73 -6.45
N LEU A 322 -5.12 3.86 -7.09
CA LEU A 322 -5.37 4.80 -8.19
C LEU A 322 -5.27 6.26 -7.75
N VAL A 323 -5.59 6.55 -6.49
CA VAL A 323 -5.42 7.87 -5.88
C VAL A 323 -3.99 8.06 -5.33
N SER A 324 -3.38 7.02 -4.78
CA SER A 324 -2.05 7.10 -4.19
C SER A 324 -0.96 7.34 -5.24
N ALA A 325 -0.96 6.60 -6.35
CA ALA A 325 0.11 6.68 -7.35
C ALA A 325 0.28 8.09 -7.94
N PRO A 326 -0.77 8.77 -8.44
CA PRO A 326 -0.66 10.12 -8.98
C PRO A 326 -0.23 11.17 -7.96
N LYS A 327 -0.64 11.03 -6.70
CA LYS A 327 -0.29 11.99 -5.63
C LYS A 327 1.18 11.89 -5.26
N VAL A 328 1.69 10.67 -5.08
CA VAL A 328 3.13 10.42 -4.87
C VAL A 328 3.92 10.96 -6.06
N PHE A 329 3.49 10.65 -7.27
CA PHE A 329 4.17 11.07 -8.49
C PHE A 329 4.18 12.59 -8.67
N GLN A 330 3.05 13.27 -8.40
CA GLN A 330 2.97 14.72 -8.46
C GLN A 330 3.85 15.39 -7.41
N ALA A 331 3.88 14.87 -6.17
CA ALA A 331 4.74 15.40 -5.10
C ALA A 331 6.22 15.31 -5.49
N LEU A 332 6.64 14.17 -6.05
CA LEU A 332 7.98 13.98 -6.58
C LEU A 332 8.31 14.93 -7.73
N CYS A 333 7.37 15.15 -8.66
CA CYS A 333 7.57 16.06 -9.78
C CYS A 333 7.63 17.54 -9.34
N LYS A 334 6.99 17.90 -8.22
CA LYS A 334 7.04 19.25 -7.64
C LYS A 334 8.41 19.58 -7.05
N ASP A 335 9.12 18.59 -6.51
CA ASP A 335 10.49 18.76 -6.03
C ASP A 335 11.52 18.94 -7.18
N ASN A 336 11.08 18.77 -8.45
CA ASN A 336 11.88 18.99 -9.66
C ASN A 336 13.22 18.23 -9.68
N ILE A 337 13.29 17.11 -8.95
CA ILE A 337 14.46 16.21 -8.89
C ILE A 337 14.75 15.64 -10.29
N TYR A 338 13.70 15.18 -10.98
CA TYR A 338 13.77 14.75 -12.37
C TYR A 338 13.13 15.82 -13.26
N THR A 339 13.98 16.68 -13.82
CA THR A 339 13.55 17.82 -14.65
C THR A 339 12.68 17.41 -15.85
N ALA A 340 12.89 16.22 -16.41
CA ALA A 340 12.07 15.66 -17.49
C ALA A 340 10.61 15.39 -17.06
N LEU A 341 10.35 15.17 -15.76
CA LEU A 341 9.04 14.82 -15.22
C LEU A 341 8.24 16.03 -14.72
N LYS A 342 8.81 17.25 -14.79
CA LYS A 342 8.16 18.49 -14.35
C LYS A 342 6.77 18.72 -14.96
N PHE A 343 6.51 18.17 -16.15
CA PHE A 343 5.20 18.19 -16.79
C PHE A 343 4.08 17.65 -15.89
N PHE A 344 4.35 16.65 -15.05
CA PHE A 344 3.37 16.01 -14.16
C PHE A 344 3.18 16.73 -12.83
N ALA A 345 4.00 17.77 -12.52
CA ALA A 345 3.90 18.53 -11.28
C ALA A 345 2.65 19.42 -11.20
N LYS A 346 2.08 19.80 -12.35
CA LYS A 346 0.93 20.72 -12.43
C LYS A 346 -0.35 20.04 -11.96
N GLY A 347 -0.91 20.50 -10.84
CA GLY A 347 -2.27 20.14 -10.43
C GLY A 347 -3.33 21.07 -11.00
N HIS A 348 -4.57 20.60 -10.98
CA HIS A 348 -5.74 21.27 -11.55
C HIS A 348 -6.86 21.37 -10.51
N GLY A 349 -7.71 22.39 -10.65
CA GLY A 349 -8.84 22.63 -9.73
C GLY A 349 -8.43 23.18 -8.37
N LYS A 350 -9.41 23.34 -7.47
CA LYS A 350 -9.22 23.94 -6.14
C LYS A 350 -8.35 23.07 -5.20
N ASN A 351 -8.38 21.75 -5.40
CA ASN A 351 -7.65 20.79 -4.56
C ASN A 351 -6.28 20.39 -5.14
N ASN A 352 -5.80 21.06 -6.19
CA ASN A 352 -4.51 20.79 -6.82
C ASN A 352 -4.37 19.33 -7.32
N GLU A 353 -5.44 18.77 -7.89
CA GLU A 353 -5.53 17.36 -8.28
C GLU A 353 -4.59 17.02 -9.46
N PRO A 354 -3.85 15.89 -9.40
CA PRO A 354 -2.86 15.50 -10.40
C PRO A 354 -3.49 14.82 -11.64
N ILE A 355 -4.33 15.52 -12.41
CA ILE A 355 -5.03 14.97 -13.59
C ILE A 355 -4.07 14.27 -14.57
N ARG A 356 -2.90 14.85 -14.84
CA ARG A 356 -1.88 14.24 -15.72
C ARG A 356 -1.31 12.93 -15.15
N GLY A 357 -1.14 12.88 -13.83
CA GLY A 357 -0.73 11.68 -13.12
C GLY A 357 -1.81 10.60 -13.17
N TYR A 358 -3.08 10.97 -12.98
CA TYR A 358 -4.21 10.04 -13.12
C TYR A 358 -4.25 9.40 -14.52
N VAL A 359 -4.06 10.19 -15.58
CA VAL A 359 -4.00 9.67 -16.96
C VAL A 359 -2.82 8.70 -17.15
N LEU A 360 -1.64 9.02 -16.62
CA LEU A 360 -0.47 8.13 -16.69
C LEU A 360 -0.73 6.82 -15.95
N THR A 361 -1.24 6.89 -14.73
CA THR A 361 -1.60 5.70 -13.92
C THR A 361 -2.66 4.86 -14.63
N PHE A 362 -3.66 5.49 -15.24
CA PHE A 362 -4.69 4.80 -16.02
C PHE A 362 -4.09 4.04 -17.22
N ILE A 363 -3.19 4.66 -17.99
CA ILE A 363 -2.54 4.01 -19.13
C ILE A 363 -1.70 2.82 -18.67
N ILE A 364 -0.94 2.96 -17.59
CA ILE A 364 -0.15 1.87 -17.00
C ILE A 364 -1.09 0.76 -16.54
N ALA A 365 -2.16 1.08 -15.81
CA ALA A 365 -3.11 0.09 -15.32
C ALA A 365 -3.76 -0.69 -16.48
N VAL A 366 -4.22 -0.01 -17.53
CA VAL A 366 -4.82 -0.65 -18.72
C VAL A 366 -3.81 -1.58 -19.41
N ALA A 367 -2.54 -1.18 -19.55
CA ALA A 367 -1.51 -2.03 -20.16
C ALA A 367 -1.33 -3.35 -19.40
N PHE A 368 -1.40 -3.33 -18.07
CA PHE A 368 -1.34 -4.54 -17.24
C PHE A 368 -2.66 -5.31 -17.16
N ILE A 369 -3.82 -4.64 -17.23
CA ILE A 369 -5.13 -5.31 -17.28
C ILE A 369 -5.27 -6.19 -18.53
N ILE A 370 -4.70 -5.75 -19.67
CA ILE A 370 -4.74 -6.52 -20.92
C ILE A 370 -4.02 -7.87 -20.79
N ILE A 371 -3.08 -8.04 -19.85
CA ILE A 371 -2.46 -9.35 -19.58
C ILE A 371 -3.52 -10.36 -19.11
N ALA A 372 -4.50 -9.93 -18.32
CA ALA A 372 -5.64 -10.71 -17.83
C ALA A 372 -5.30 -11.98 -17.03
N ASP A 373 -4.09 -12.06 -16.48
CA ASP A 373 -3.66 -13.16 -15.61
C ASP A 373 -3.08 -12.59 -14.31
N LEU A 374 -3.79 -12.82 -13.21
CA LEU A 374 -3.40 -12.34 -11.89
C LEU A 374 -2.10 -12.99 -11.39
N ASN A 375 -1.84 -14.25 -11.74
CA ASN A 375 -0.65 -14.98 -11.28
C ASN A 375 0.62 -14.48 -12.00
N VAL A 376 0.50 -13.89 -13.18
CA VAL A 376 1.60 -13.21 -13.88
C VAL A 376 1.82 -11.79 -13.38
N ILE A 377 0.74 -11.06 -13.08
CA ILE A 377 0.83 -9.67 -12.62
C ILE A 377 1.36 -9.58 -11.17
N ALA A 378 0.95 -10.50 -10.29
CA ALA A 378 1.28 -10.45 -8.86
C ALA A 378 2.81 -10.48 -8.57
N PRO A 379 3.63 -11.36 -9.20
CA PRO A 379 5.08 -11.34 -9.02
C PRO A 379 5.75 -10.03 -9.44
N ILE A 380 5.23 -9.35 -10.47
CA ILE A 380 5.76 -8.05 -10.92
C ILE A 380 5.54 -7.01 -9.82
N ILE A 381 4.35 -6.98 -9.23
CA ILE A 381 4.00 -6.10 -8.12
C ILE A 381 4.87 -6.39 -6.90
N SER A 382 5.02 -7.67 -6.55
CA SER A 382 5.88 -8.11 -5.46
C SER A 382 7.31 -7.63 -5.63
N ASN A 383 7.86 -7.73 -6.83
CA ASN A 383 9.20 -7.24 -7.13
C ASN A 383 9.32 -5.72 -6.85
N PHE A 384 8.40 -4.89 -7.34
CA PHE A 384 8.47 -3.43 -7.13
C PHE A 384 8.20 -2.99 -5.68
N PHE A 385 7.30 -3.66 -4.95
CA PHE A 385 7.08 -3.36 -3.53
C PHE A 385 8.26 -3.83 -2.67
N LEU A 386 8.82 -5.01 -2.92
CA LEU A 386 10.03 -5.47 -2.24
C LEU A 386 11.20 -4.52 -2.52
N ALA A 387 11.35 -4.02 -3.74
CA ALA A 387 12.37 -3.04 -4.09
C ALA A 387 12.21 -1.74 -3.28
N SER A 388 10.98 -1.21 -3.23
CA SER A 388 10.64 -0.03 -2.43
C SER A 388 10.94 -0.25 -0.93
N TYR A 389 10.58 -1.42 -0.39
CA TYR A 389 10.83 -1.75 1.01
C TYR A 389 12.31 -1.98 1.29
N ALA A 390 13.06 -2.59 0.37
CA ALA A 390 14.50 -2.72 0.44
C ALA A 390 15.16 -1.34 0.53
N LEU A 391 14.77 -0.40 -0.32
CA LEU A 391 15.30 0.97 -0.32
C LEU A 391 14.95 1.74 0.95
N ILE A 392 13.71 1.64 1.45
CA ILE A 392 13.32 2.27 2.73
C ILE A 392 14.17 1.73 3.88
N ASN A 393 14.33 0.42 3.95
CA ASN A 393 15.12 -0.23 4.99
C ASN A 393 16.62 0.12 4.87
N PHE A 394 17.17 0.05 3.67
CA PHE A 394 18.58 0.36 3.42
C PHE A 394 18.91 1.82 3.68
N SER A 395 18.04 2.76 3.27
CA SER A 395 18.24 4.19 3.51
C SER A 395 18.21 4.54 5.00
N CYS A 396 17.32 3.95 5.79
CA CYS A 396 17.34 4.09 7.25
C CYS A 396 18.63 3.53 7.87
N PHE A 397 19.10 2.37 7.42
CA PHE A 397 20.38 1.81 7.87
C PHE A 397 21.54 2.74 7.51
N HIS A 398 21.62 3.17 6.25
CA HIS A 398 22.67 4.04 5.73
C HIS A 398 22.71 5.38 6.48
N ALA A 399 21.56 6.01 6.73
CA ALA A 399 21.48 7.27 7.47
C ALA A 399 21.98 7.15 8.91
N SER A 400 21.63 6.04 9.59
CA SER A 400 22.14 5.74 10.94
C SER A 400 23.63 5.41 10.95
N TYR A 401 24.10 4.61 9.99
CA TYR A 401 25.49 4.17 9.90
C TYR A 401 26.43 5.33 9.54
N ALA A 402 26.02 6.18 8.59
CA ALA A 402 26.75 7.37 8.17
C ALA A 402 26.65 8.53 9.16
N LYS A 403 25.85 8.41 10.24
CA LYS A 403 25.61 9.47 11.22
C LYS A 403 25.16 10.79 10.56
N SER A 404 24.21 10.70 9.63
CA SER A 404 23.70 11.85 8.89
C SER A 404 23.21 12.96 9.84
N PRO A 405 23.59 14.25 9.64
CA PRO A 405 23.30 15.32 10.61
C PRO A 405 21.82 15.50 10.98
N GLY A 406 20.91 15.30 10.00
CA GLY A 406 19.46 15.42 10.16
C GLY A 406 18.74 14.13 10.57
N TRP A 407 19.46 13.06 10.89
CA TRP A 407 18.88 11.77 11.24
C TRP A 407 18.97 11.49 12.74
N ARG A 408 17.85 11.68 13.44
CA ARG A 408 17.67 11.46 14.88
C ARG A 408 16.30 10.82 15.16
N PRO A 409 16.09 9.56 14.76
CA PRO A 409 14.80 8.90 14.96
C PRO A 409 14.50 8.72 16.45
N ALA A 410 13.31 9.15 16.90
CA ALA A 410 12.89 9.03 18.30
C ALA A 410 12.14 7.72 18.61
N TYR A 411 11.88 6.87 17.60
CA TYR A 411 11.10 5.65 17.79
C TYR A 411 11.87 4.58 18.57
N ARG A 412 11.31 4.15 19.72
CA ARG A 412 11.96 3.26 20.69
C ARG A 412 12.39 1.89 20.15
N TYR A 413 11.60 1.29 19.25
CA TYR A 413 11.86 -0.06 18.75
C TYR A 413 12.68 -0.09 17.45
N TYR A 414 13.19 1.06 17.01
CA TYR A 414 14.04 1.15 15.84
C TYR A 414 15.47 0.64 16.15
N ASN A 415 16.03 -0.16 15.24
CA ASN A 415 17.42 -0.59 15.27
C ASN A 415 17.99 -0.63 13.84
N MET A 416 19.15 -0.02 13.60
CA MET A 416 19.76 0.05 12.27
C MET A 416 20.06 -1.34 11.67
N TRP A 417 20.47 -2.30 12.49
CA TRP A 417 20.79 -3.66 12.03
C TRP A 417 19.55 -4.44 11.63
N LEU A 418 18.43 -4.16 12.29
CA LEU A 418 17.13 -4.72 11.90
C LEU A 418 16.69 -4.16 10.55
N SER A 419 16.92 -2.86 10.28
CA SER A 419 16.69 -2.29 8.95
C SER A 419 17.63 -2.89 7.90
N LEU A 420 18.92 -3.12 8.20
CA LEU A 420 19.82 -3.81 7.26
C LEU A 420 19.35 -5.23 6.96
N PHE A 421 18.94 -5.98 7.98
CA PHE A 421 18.35 -7.30 7.81
C PHE A 421 17.12 -7.26 6.90
N GLY A 422 16.21 -6.31 7.11
CA GLY A 422 15.05 -6.11 6.25
C GLY A 422 15.41 -5.81 4.80
N ALA A 423 16.42 -4.97 4.57
CA ALA A 423 16.91 -4.67 3.23
C ALA A 423 17.47 -5.92 2.54
N VAL A 424 18.39 -6.64 3.19
CA VAL A 424 18.99 -7.88 2.67
C VAL A 424 17.92 -8.95 2.42
N LEU A 425 16.94 -9.08 3.31
CA LEU A 425 15.83 -10.01 3.16
C LEU A 425 14.98 -9.67 1.92
N CYS A 426 14.62 -8.39 1.74
CA CYS A 426 13.86 -7.97 0.56
C CYS A 426 14.65 -8.23 -0.73
N CYS A 427 15.94 -7.86 -0.78
CA CYS A 427 16.81 -8.13 -1.93
C CYS A 427 16.88 -9.63 -2.23
N GLY A 428 17.17 -10.45 -1.22
CA GLY A 428 17.31 -11.89 -1.37
C GLY A 428 16.04 -12.53 -1.91
N VAL A 429 14.88 -12.17 -1.35
CA VAL A 429 13.59 -12.65 -1.83
C VAL A 429 13.32 -12.22 -3.28
N MET A 430 13.61 -10.97 -3.66
CA MET A 430 13.44 -10.52 -5.05
C MET A 430 14.26 -11.36 -6.04
N PHE A 431 15.54 -11.61 -5.74
CA PHE A 431 16.41 -12.40 -6.61
C PHE A 431 15.95 -13.85 -6.75
N VAL A 432 15.36 -14.42 -5.69
CA VAL A 432 14.83 -15.79 -5.74
C VAL A 432 13.51 -15.87 -6.51
N ILE A 433 12.65 -14.84 -6.43
CA ILE A 433 11.42 -14.77 -7.21
C ILE A 433 11.73 -14.66 -8.71
N ASN A 434 12.53 -13.66 -9.08
CA ASN A 434 12.92 -13.42 -10.47
C ASN A 434 14.20 -12.59 -10.53
N TRP A 435 15.32 -13.26 -10.74
CA TRP A 435 16.66 -12.65 -10.71
C TRP A 435 16.87 -11.57 -11.78
N TRP A 436 16.34 -11.74 -12.99
CA TRP A 436 16.57 -10.80 -14.09
C TRP A 436 15.71 -9.55 -13.92
N ALA A 437 14.47 -9.71 -13.44
CA ALA A 437 13.60 -8.58 -13.10
C ALA A 437 14.18 -7.79 -11.92
N ALA A 438 14.67 -8.48 -10.89
CA ALA A 438 15.35 -7.84 -9.76
C ALA A 438 16.59 -7.04 -10.21
N LEU A 439 17.43 -7.62 -11.07
CA LEU A 439 18.61 -6.95 -11.60
C LEU A 439 18.25 -5.71 -12.42
N LEU A 440 17.21 -5.79 -13.26
CA LEU A 440 16.69 -4.65 -14.01
C LEU A 440 16.18 -3.54 -13.07
N THR A 441 15.44 -3.91 -12.02
CA THR A 441 14.94 -2.95 -11.03
C THR A 441 16.09 -2.24 -10.31
N TYR A 442 17.10 -2.98 -9.84
CA TYR A 442 18.28 -2.36 -9.21
C TYR A 442 19.10 -1.52 -10.17
N ALA A 443 19.22 -1.92 -11.44
CA ALA A 443 19.89 -1.10 -12.45
C ALA A 443 19.18 0.25 -12.65
N ILE A 444 17.84 0.24 -12.70
CA ILE A 444 17.02 1.47 -12.75
C ILE A 444 17.21 2.29 -11.47
N GLU A 445 17.19 1.68 -10.28
CA GLU A 445 17.40 2.36 -9.01
C GLU A 445 18.76 3.06 -8.93
N ILE A 446 19.83 2.35 -9.28
CA ILE A 446 21.18 2.89 -9.28
C ILE A 446 21.29 4.03 -10.30
N PHE A 447 20.70 3.87 -11.49
CA PHE A 447 20.67 4.94 -12.49
C PHE A 447 19.96 6.19 -11.96
N LEU A 448 18.80 6.04 -11.32
CA LEU A 448 18.04 7.14 -10.72
C LEU A 448 18.84 7.81 -9.59
N TYR A 449 19.43 7.03 -8.70
CA TYR A 449 20.26 7.53 -7.61
C TYR A 449 21.47 8.33 -8.12
N VAL A 450 22.19 7.78 -9.11
CA VAL A 450 23.35 8.44 -9.74
C VAL A 450 22.92 9.70 -10.47
N TYR A 451 21.81 9.67 -11.21
CA TYR A 451 21.27 10.85 -11.89
C TYR A 451 21.03 11.99 -10.91
N VAL A 452 20.36 11.73 -9.79
CA VAL A 452 20.09 12.76 -8.78
C VAL A 452 21.37 13.25 -8.14
N THR A 453 22.33 12.35 -7.87
CA THR A 453 23.62 12.70 -7.27
C THR A 453 24.46 13.62 -8.18
N VAL A 454 24.54 13.31 -9.48
CA VAL A 454 25.31 14.09 -10.45
C VAL A 454 24.65 15.42 -10.77
N LYS A 455 23.32 15.45 -10.80
CA LYS A 455 22.53 16.62 -11.20
C LYS A 455 22.12 17.51 -10.01
N LYS A 456 22.66 17.26 -8.81
CA LYS A 456 22.46 18.14 -7.65
C LYS A 456 22.79 19.59 -8.04
N PRO A 457 21.90 20.55 -7.73
CA PRO A 457 22.28 21.96 -7.78
C PRO A 457 23.39 22.28 -6.78
#